data_AF-A0A5P9JHF9-F1
#
_entry.id   AF-A0A5P9JHF9-F1
#
_cell.length_a   1.000
_cell.length_b   1.000
_cell.length_c   1.000
_cell.angle_alpha   90.00
_cell.angle_beta   90.00
_cell.angle_gamma   90.00
#
_symmetry.space_group_name_H-M   'P 1'
#
loop_
_entity.id
_entity.type
_entity.pdbx_description
1 polymer ?
#
loop_
_entity_poly.entity_id
_entity_poly.type
_entity_poly.pdbx_seq_one_letter_code
_entity_poly.pdbx_strand_id
1 'polypeptide(L)'
;MFDIGMTELLVIGVVALIVVGPNDLPGMFRQLGRFTGKMRGMARDFQRAMEDAADESGVKDISRDLKGMANPKKFGLDKLKDAAGDFEKWDPMKSPRKAGPNTSALSEERQAERDRIQTAAAKRMEARKTAAAPDAVPEPAAPVKDTGTAADTPLTADEPKE
;
A
#
# COMPACT_ATOMS: atom_id res chain seq x y z
N MET A 1 -8.02 -7.40 8.86
CA MET A 1 -7.99 -7.18 7.39
C MET A 1 -6.61 -7.42 6.77
N PHE A 2 -5.68 -8.07 7.49
CA PHE A 2 -4.49 -8.71 6.91
C PHE A 2 -4.39 -10.10 7.54
N ASP A 3 -5.43 -10.88 7.35
CA ASP A 3 -5.58 -12.24 7.86
C ASP A 3 -4.83 -13.22 6.94
N ILE A 4 -3.56 -12.90 6.66
CA ILE A 4 -2.63 -13.76 5.90
C ILE A 4 -2.18 -14.87 6.83
N GLY A 5 -3.09 -15.82 7.08
CA GLY A 5 -2.82 -17.05 7.80
C GLY A 5 -2.07 -18.07 6.96
N MET A 6 -1.71 -19.19 7.58
CA MET A 6 -1.11 -20.33 6.89
C MET A 6 -1.98 -20.84 5.73
N THR A 7 -3.30 -20.77 5.87
CA THR A 7 -4.28 -21.16 4.84
C THR A 7 -4.19 -20.25 3.60
N GLU A 8 -4.19 -18.93 3.79
CA GLU A 8 -4.06 -17.94 2.72
C GLU A 8 -2.74 -18.13 1.94
N LEU A 9 -1.65 -18.35 2.67
CA LEU A 9 -0.32 -18.57 2.10
C LEU A 9 -0.26 -19.88 1.28
N LEU A 10 -0.97 -20.93 1.73
CA LEU A 10 -1.13 -22.17 0.98
C LEU A 10 -1.94 -21.95 -0.32
N VAL A 11 -3.05 -21.22 -0.26
CA VAL A 11 -3.86 -20.88 -1.45
C VAL A 11 -3.03 -20.08 -2.47
N ILE A 12 -2.29 -19.06 -2.03
CA ILE A 12 -1.38 -18.28 -2.88
C ILE A 12 -0.29 -19.18 -3.47
N GLY A 13 0.25 -20.12 -2.69
CA GLY A 13 1.21 -21.12 -3.17
C GLY A 13 0.65 -21.99 -4.29
N VAL A 14 -0.58 -22.51 -4.15
CA VAL A 14 -1.26 -23.30 -5.20
C VAL A 14 -1.51 -22.47 -6.46
N VAL A 15 -1.99 -21.24 -6.33
CA VAL A 15 -2.19 -20.33 -7.47
C VAL A 15 -0.86 -20.05 -8.19
N ALA A 16 0.21 -19.80 -7.44
CA ALA A 16 1.54 -19.59 -8.01
C ALA A 16 2.05 -20.83 -8.76
N LEU A 17 1.85 -22.05 -8.23
CA LEU A 17 2.20 -23.31 -8.90
C LEU A 17 1.45 -23.50 -10.23
N ILE A 18 0.20 -23.03 -10.34
CA ILE A 18 -0.59 -23.11 -11.58
C ILE A 18 -0.13 -22.07 -12.60
N VAL A 19 0.09 -20.82 -12.17
CA VAL A 19 0.40 -19.68 -13.07
C VAL A 19 1.85 -19.70 -13.56
N VAL A 20 2.80 -20.03 -12.67
CA VAL A 20 4.25 -20.02 -12.96
C VAL A 20 4.77 -21.42 -13.31
N GLY A 21 4.09 -22.47 -12.81
CA GLY A 21 4.53 -23.85 -12.96
C GLY A 21 5.36 -24.35 -11.76
N PRO A 22 5.24 -25.65 -11.41
CA PRO A 22 5.93 -26.23 -10.25
C PRO A 22 7.46 -26.33 -10.41
N ASN A 23 7.97 -26.34 -11.64
CA ASN A 23 9.39 -26.47 -11.94
C ASN A 23 10.14 -25.13 -11.89
N ASP A 24 9.48 -24.03 -12.23
CA ASP A 24 10.14 -22.72 -12.38
C ASP A 24 10.16 -21.91 -11.09
N LEU A 25 9.11 -22.02 -10.25
CA LEU A 25 9.07 -21.43 -8.91
C LEU A 25 10.31 -21.73 -8.03
N PRO A 26 10.78 -22.98 -7.86
CA PRO A 26 11.99 -23.24 -7.07
C PRO A 26 13.24 -22.61 -7.71
N GLY A 27 13.29 -22.45 -9.03
CA GLY A 27 14.33 -21.68 -9.72
C GLY A 27 14.29 -20.19 -9.37
N MET A 28 13.10 -19.59 -9.42
CA MET A 28 12.86 -18.18 -9.06
C MET A 28 13.17 -17.92 -7.58
N PHE A 29 12.69 -18.75 -6.66
CA PHE A 29 13.01 -18.62 -5.22
C PHE A 29 14.52 -18.72 -4.96
N ARG A 30 15.25 -19.60 -5.69
CA ARG A 30 16.71 -19.67 -5.60
C ARG A 30 17.38 -18.40 -6.13
N GLN A 31 16.90 -17.77 -7.19
CA GLN A 31 17.43 -16.49 -7.68
C GLN A 31 17.13 -15.35 -6.69
N LEU A 32 15.87 -15.20 -6.29
CA LEU A 32 15.42 -14.18 -5.32
C LEU A 32 16.19 -14.32 -3.99
N GLY A 33 16.31 -15.54 -3.46
CA GLY A 33 17.05 -15.82 -2.23
C GLY A 33 18.55 -15.52 -2.33
N ARG A 34 19.19 -15.74 -3.49
CA ARG A 34 20.59 -15.34 -3.72
C ARG A 34 20.74 -13.82 -3.75
N PHE A 35 19.82 -13.11 -4.38
CA PHE A 35 19.80 -11.64 -4.40
C PHE A 35 19.59 -11.07 -2.99
N THR A 36 18.54 -11.51 -2.30
CA THR A 36 18.25 -11.11 -0.91
C THR A 36 19.40 -11.47 0.04
N GLY A 37 20.05 -12.63 -0.14
CA GLY A 37 21.22 -13.03 0.64
C GLY A 37 22.41 -12.09 0.44
N LYS A 38 22.73 -11.72 -0.81
CA LYS A 38 23.79 -10.74 -1.12
C LYS A 38 23.48 -9.36 -0.54
N MET A 39 22.25 -8.89 -0.70
CA MET A 39 21.76 -7.63 -0.12
C MET A 39 21.78 -7.65 1.41
N ARG A 40 21.47 -8.80 2.05
CA ARG A 40 21.54 -8.99 3.50
C ARG A 40 22.98 -8.98 4.03
N GLY A 41 23.94 -9.47 3.24
CA GLY A 41 25.37 -9.32 3.49
C GLY A 41 25.79 -7.85 3.45
N MET A 42 25.56 -7.19 2.32
CA MET A 42 25.84 -5.75 2.13
C MET A 42 25.22 -4.87 3.23
N ALA A 43 23.98 -5.14 3.63
CA ALA A 43 23.32 -4.42 4.71
C ALA A 43 23.96 -4.66 6.08
N ARG A 44 24.55 -5.83 6.32
CA ARG A 44 25.30 -6.14 7.56
C ARG A 44 26.64 -5.41 7.59
N ASP A 45 27.31 -5.32 6.45
CA ASP A 45 28.60 -4.64 6.32
C ASP A 45 28.41 -3.11 6.41
N PHE A 46 27.37 -2.58 5.76
CA PHE A 46 26.92 -1.20 5.96
C PHE A 46 26.54 -0.92 7.42
N GLN A 47 25.80 -1.82 8.08
CA GLN A 47 25.42 -1.63 9.48
C GLN A 47 26.64 -1.62 10.42
N ARG A 48 27.69 -2.39 10.13
CA ARG A 48 28.96 -2.32 10.87
C ARG A 48 29.64 -0.96 10.64
N ALA A 49 29.92 -0.61 9.39
CA ALA A 49 30.57 0.65 9.04
C ALA A 49 29.79 1.89 9.51
N MET A 50 28.45 1.81 9.56
CA MET A 50 27.61 2.90 10.08
C MET A 50 27.58 2.93 11.60
N GLU A 51 27.66 1.81 12.33
CA GLU A 51 27.83 1.84 13.80
C GLU A 51 29.21 2.39 14.16
N ASP A 52 30.27 1.95 13.47
CA ASP A 52 31.65 2.44 13.63
C ASP A 52 31.73 3.96 13.38
N ALA A 53 31.08 4.47 12.33
CA ALA A 53 31.00 5.90 12.04
C ALA A 53 30.02 6.67 12.95
N ALA A 54 28.97 6.03 13.47
CA ALA A 54 27.97 6.66 14.34
C ALA A 54 28.48 6.91 15.76
N ASP A 55 29.42 6.08 16.23
CA ASP A 55 30.12 6.28 17.51
C ASP A 55 30.98 7.56 17.52
N GLU A 56 31.44 8.01 16.35
CA GLU A 56 32.23 9.24 16.20
C GLU A 56 31.40 10.47 15.80
N SER A 57 30.16 10.28 15.31
CA SER A 57 29.33 11.35 14.71
C SER A 57 27.98 11.63 15.39
N GLY A 58 27.67 10.99 16.53
CA GLY A 58 26.42 11.23 17.28
C GLY A 58 25.16 10.63 16.66
N VAL A 59 25.28 9.97 15.50
CA VAL A 59 24.19 9.27 14.79
C VAL A 59 23.63 8.09 15.60
N LYS A 60 24.32 7.68 16.68
CA LYS A 60 23.88 6.66 17.64
C LYS A 60 22.53 6.99 18.29
N ASP A 61 22.23 8.27 18.55
CA ASP A 61 20.97 8.66 19.17
C ASP A 61 19.81 8.65 18.17
N ILE A 62 20.03 9.09 16.93
CA ILE A 62 19.07 8.94 15.82
C ILE A 62 18.73 7.45 15.62
N SER A 63 19.75 6.59 15.62
CA SER A 63 19.58 5.13 15.51
C SER A 63 18.83 4.53 16.70
N ARG A 64 18.97 5.11 17.89
CA ARG A 64 18.28 4.69 19.12
C ARG A 64 16.80 5.06 19.10
N ASP A 65 16.46 6.26 18.64
CA ASP A 65 15.08 6.73 18.48
C ASP A 65 14.37 5.95 17.37
N LEU A 66 15.03 5.75 16.22
CA LEU A 66 14.47 4.97 15.12
C LEU A 66 14.22 3.51 15.54
N LYS A 67 15.13 2.91 16.31
CA LYS A 67 14.95 1.56 16.91
C LYS A 67 13.91 1.54 18.03
N GLY A 68 13.72 2.67 18.73
CA GLY A 68 12.65 2.88 19.70
C GLY A 68 11.28 2.82 19.03
N MET A 69 11.11 3.55 17.93
CA MET A 69 9.87 3.54 17.13
C MET A 69 9.66 2.20 16.40
N ALA A 70 10.72 1.58 15.88
CA ALA A 70 10.62 0.30 15.17
C ALA A 70 10.34 -0.92 16.08
N ASN A 71 10.23 -0.75 17.41
CA ASN A 71 9.99 -1.85 18.33
C ASN A 71 8.48 -2.08 18.57
N PRO A 72 7.86 -3.11 17.96
CA PRO A 72 6.41 -3.33 18.06
C PRO A 72 5.95 -3.62 19.48
N LYS A 73 6.83 -4.12 20.36
CA LYS A 73 6.50 -4.31 21.78
C LYS A 73 6.33 -2.98 22.52
N LYS A 74 7.11 -1.95 22.20
CA LYS A 74 6.94 -0.62 22.81
C LYS A 74 5.62 -0.01 22.37
N PHE A 75 5.38 0.08 21.06
CA PHE A 75 4.10 0.52 20.52
C PHE A 75 2.89 -0.26 21.06
N GLY A 76 3.00 -1.58 21.22
CA GLY A 76 1.97 -2.41 21.82
C GLY A 76 1.73 -2.13 23.31
N LEU A 77 2.80 -1.99 24.11
CA LEU A 77 2.69 -1.67 25.54
C LEU A 77 2.20 -0.24 25.77
N ASP A 78 2.67 0.74 25.00
CA ASP A 78 2.23 2.13 25.10
C ASP A 78 0.74 2.24 24.72
N LYS A 79 0.31 1.58 23.63
CA LYS A 79 -1.13 1.49 23.28
C LYS A 79 -1.97 0.78 24.34
N LEU A 80 -1.45 -0.28 24.96
CA LEU A 80 -2.16 -0.98 26.03
C LEU A 80 -2.24 -0.13 27.31
N LYS A 81 -1.20 0.66 27.60
CA LYS A 81 -1.12 1.55 28.75
C LYS A 81 -1.97 2.80 28.59
N ASP A 82 -2.02 3.37 27.38
CA ASP A 82 -2.99 4.41 27.01
C ASP A 82 -4.42 3.88 27.15
N ALA A 83 -4.73 2.72 26.56
CA ALA A 83 -6.06 2.11 26.66
C ALA A 83 -6.47 1.77 28.10
N ALA A 84 -5.53 1.31 28.93
CA ALA A 84 -5.76 1.10 30.35
C ALA A 84 -6.01 2.42 31.10
N GLY A 85 -5.23 3.46 30.81
CA GLY A 85 -5.40 4.79 31.41
C GLY A 85 -6.68 5.50 30.95
N ASP A 86 -7.14 5.26 29.73
CA ASP A 86 -8.43 5.76 29.23
C ASP A 86 -9.61 4.97 29.83
N PHE A 87 -9.44 3.66 30.07
CA PHE A 87 -10.43 2.84 30.77
C PHE A 87 -10.52 3.19 32.26
N GLU A 88 -9.40 3.47 32.94
CA GLU A 88 -9.36 3.92 34.33
C GLU A 88 -9.98 5.33 34.51
N LYS A 89 -9.86 6.19 33.49
CA LYS A 89 -10.57 7.49 33.43
C LYS A 89 -12.04 7.36 32.99
N TRP A 90 -12.42 6.24 32.37
CA TRP A 90 -13.79 5.97 31.94
C TRP A 90 -14.64 5.51 33.13
N ASP A 91 -15.02 6.47 33.96
CA ASP A 91 -16.03 6.29 35.01
C ASP A 91 -17.44 6.28 34.36
N PRO A 92 -18.13 5.11 34.28
CA PRO A 92 -19.43 5.01 33.63
C PRO A 92 -20.55 5.75 34.38
N MET A 93 -20.31 6.25 35.60
CA MET A 93 -21.26 7.10 36.34
C MET A 93 -20.97 8.61 36.24
N LYS A 94 -19.83 9.04 35.70
CA LYS A 94 -19.46 10.48 35.58
C LYS A 94 -19.55 11.08 34.17
N SER A 95 -20.13 10.37 33.20
CA SER A 95 -20.29 10.88 31.84
C SER A 95 -21.75 11.22 31.47
N PRO A 96 -22.32 12.35 31.97
CA PRO A 96 -23.38 13.01 31.23
C PRO A 96 -22.74 13.53 29.93
N ARG A 97 -23.34 13.20 28.78
CA ARG A 97 -22.87 13.63 27.46
C ARG A 97 -22.84 15.15 27.34
N LYS A 98 -21.74 15.79 27.76
CA LYS A 98 -21.41 17.16 27.38
C LYS A 98 -20.64 17.12 26.06
N ALA A 99 -21.38 17.18 24.96
CA ALA A 99 -20.82 17.67 23.71
C ALA A 99 -20.19 19.04 24.01
N GLY A 100 -18.89 19.18 23.74
CA GLY A 100 -18.22 20.46 23.93
C GLY A 100 -18.76 21.50 22.94
N PRO A 101 -18.73 22.80 23.27
CA PRO A 101 -19.26 23.86 22.39
C PRO A 101 -18.59 23.88 20.99
N ASN A 102 -17.37 23.35 20.90
CA ASN A 102 -16.65 23.21 19.63
C ASN A 102 -17.24 22.11 18.72
N THR A 103 -17.92 21.10 19.28
CA THR A 103 -18.53 20.01 18.51
C THR A 103 -19.82 20.47 17.81
N SER A 104 -20.60 21.35 18.44
CA SER A 104 -21.77 21.99 17.81
C SER A 104 -21.36 22.96 16.71
N ALA A 105 -20.37 23.82 16.96
CA ALA A 105 -19.87 24.78 15.94
C ALA A 105 -19.37 24.09 14.66
N LEU A 106 -18.56 23.02 14.80
CA LEU A 106 -18.12 22.22 13.64
C LEU A 106 -19.25 21.43 12.98
N SER A 107 -20.39 21.22 13.64
CA SER A 107 -21.54 20.51 13.04
C SER A 107 -22.36 21.44 12.14
N GLU A 108 -22.55 22.70 12.54
CA GLU A 108 -23.27 23.72 11.77
C GLU A 108 -22.49 24.13 10.52
N GLU A 109 -21.19 24.40 10.65
CA GLU A 109 -20.32 24.72 9.51
C GLU A 109 -20.25 23.57 8.50
N ARG A 110 -20.16 22.32 8.98
CA ARG A 110 -20.15 21.11 8.14
C ARG A 110 -21.52 20.79 7.53
N GLN A 111 -22.63 21.26 8.11
CA GLN A 111 -23.96 21.20 7.49
C GLN A 111 -24.08 22.25 6.38
N ALA A 112 -23.71 23.50 6.64
CA ALA A 112 -23.71 24.57 5.64
C ALA A 112 -22.84 24.24 4.41
N GLU A 113 -21.67 23.61 4.62
CA GLU A 113 -20.80 23.13 3.55
C GLU A 113 -21.48 22.02 2.72
N ARG A 114 -22.15 21.06 3.37
CA ARG A 114 -22.89 19.98 2.69
C ARG A 114 -24.07 20.50 1.88
N ASP A 115 -24.77 21.52 2.36
CA ASP A 115 -25.92 22.08 1.64
C ASP A 115 -25.48 22.91 0.44
N ARG A 116 -24.35 23.63 0.55
CA ARG A 116 -23.69 24.29 -0.60
C ARG A 116 -23.21 23.29 -1.64
N ILE A 117 -22.57 22.19 -1.22
CA ILE A 117 -22.12 21.14 -2.14
C ILE A 117 -23.32 20.46 -2.82
N GLN A 118 -24.39 20.15 -2.09
CA GLN A 118 -25.60 19.54 -2.65
C GLN A 118 -26.34 20.48 -3.62
N THR A 119 -26.50 21.77 -3.29
CA THR A 119 -27.13 22.75 -4.19
C THR A 119 -26.27 23.01 -5.44
N ALA A 120 -24.95 23.10 -5.31
CA ALA A 120 -24.04 23.21 -6.45
C ALA A 120 -24.03 21.94 -7.32
N ALA A 121 -24.13 20.75 -6.72
CA ALA A 121 -24.26 19.48 -7.43
C ALA A 121 -25.61 19.38 -8.16
N ALA A 122 -26.73 19.74 -7.50
CA ALA A 122 -28.05 19.79 -8.11
C ALA A 122 -28.08 20.74 -9.31
N LYS A 123 -27.54 21.97 -9.17
CA LYS A 123 -27.45 22.94 -10.27
C LYS A 123 -26.55 22.47 -11.42
N ARG A 124 -25.47 21.71 -11.14
CA ARG A 124 -24.65 21.07 -12.17
C ARG A 124 -25.35 19.90 -12.87
N MET A 125 -26.14 19.11 -12.12
CA MET A 125 -26.97 18.03 -12.67
C MET A 125 -28.09 18.59 -13.56
N GLU A 126 -28.74 19.67 -13.12
CA GLU A 126 -29.75 20.38 -13.90
C GLU A 126 -29.13 20.99 -15.16
N ALA A 127 -28.00 21.70 -15.06
CA ALA A 127 -27.29 22.22 -16.23
C ALA A 127 -26.88 21.12 -17.23
N ARG A 128 -26.47 19.94 -16.75
CA ARG A 128 -26.22 18.76 -17.63
C ARG A 128 -27.49 18.24 -18.27
N LYS A 129 -28.62 18.24 -17.55
CA LYS A 129 -29.92 17.79 -18.06
C LYS A 129 -30.51 18.76 -19.10
N THR A 130 -30.27 20.06 -18.96
CA THR A 130 -30.70 21.09 -19.94
C THR A 130 -29.74 21.22 -21.12
N ALA A 131 -28.45 20.87 -20.95
CA ALA A 131 -27.48 20.79 -22.05
C ALA A 131 -27.57 19.47 -22.85
N ALA A 132 -28.19 18.43 -22.28
CA ALA A 132 -28.47 17.17 -22.96
C ALA A 132 -29.70 17.29 -23.88
N ALA A 133 -29.52 17.95 -25.02
CA ALA A 133 -30.38 17.68 -26.18
C ALA A 133 -30.28 16.17 -26.54
N PRO A 134 -31.39 15.50 -26.88
CA PRO A 134 -31.47 14.05 -26.82
C PRO A 134 -30.96 13.35 -28.09
N ASP A 135 -29.66 13.42 -28.38
CA ASP A 135 -29.01 12.60 -29.41
C ASP A 135 -27.53 12.33 -29.10
N ALA A 136 -27.28 11.35 -28.22
CA ALA A 136 -25.98 10.69 -28.04
C ALA A 136 -26.15 9.38 -27.25
N VAL A 137 -26.70 8.34 -27.89
CA VAL A 137 -26.68 6.97 -27.34
C VAL A 137 -25.24 6.45 -27.24
N PRO A 138 -24.77 5.98 -26.07
CA PRO A 138 -23.48 5.31 -25.97
C PRO A 138 -23.61 3.84 -26.39
N GLU A 139 -23.14 3.51 -27.59
CA GLU A 139 -23.14 2.13 -28.09
C GLU A 139 -21.98 1.31 -27.45
N PRO A 140 -22.25 0.13 -26.87
CA PRO A 140 -21.22 -0.71 -26.26
C PRO A 140 -20.73 -1.81 -27.22
N ALA A 141 -19.47 -1.74 -27.64
CA ALA A 141 -18.81 -2.83 -28.36
C ALA A 141 -17.50 -3.26 -27.66
N ALA A 142 -17.42 -4.55 -27.33
CA ALA A 142 -16.32 -5.19 -26.59
C ALA A 142 -15.19 -5.66 -27.55
N PRO A 143 -14.02 -6.12 -27.04
CA PRO A 143 -12.78 -6.15 -27.82
C PRO A 143 -12.58 -7.43 -28.64
N VAL A 144 -11.71 -7.35 -29.64
CA VAL A 144 -11.09 -8.52 -30.30
C VAL A 144 -9.56 -8.43 -30.23
N LYS A 145 -8.94 -9.56 -29.94
CA LYS A 145 -7.48 -9.74 -29.89
C LYS A 145 -6.99 -10.44 -31.16
N ASP A 146 -5.83 -9.99 -31.64
CA ASP A 146 -4.68 -10.81 -32.04
C ASP A 146 -4.85 -11.95 -33.07
N THR A 147 -4.24 -11.76 -34.25
CA THR A 147 -3.58 -12.83 -35.03
C THR A 147 -2.42 -12.24 -35.84
N GLY A 148 -1.19 -12.69 -35.60
CA GLY A 148 -0.01 -12.29 -36.37
C GLY A 148 0.22 -13.09 -37.66
N THR A 149 1.35 -12.82 -38.33
CA THR A 149 1.96 -13.68 -39.36
C THR A 149 3.43 -13.35 -39.49
N ALA A 150 4.26 -14.39 -39.65
CA ALA A 150 5.70 -14.29 -39.83
C ALA A 150 6.13 -14.53 -41.29
N ALA A 151 7.26 -13.94 -41.67
CA ALA A 151 8.11 -14.26 -42.83
C ALA A 151 9.49 -13.63 -42.49
N ASP A 152 10.63 -14.33 -42.33
CA ASP A 152 11.30 -15.26 -43.25
C ASP A 152 11.48 -14.63 -44.65
N THR A 153 12.68 -14.36 -45.16
CA THR A 153 13.75 -15.34 -45.48
C THR A 153 15.14 -14.63 -45.65
N PRO A 154 16.26 -15.32 -45.99
CA PRO A 154 17.62 -14.95 -45.55
C PRO A 154 18.59 -14.53 -46.68
N LEU A 155 19.87 -14.27 -46.35
CA LEU A 155 21.02 -14.92 -47.03
C LEU A 155 22.35 -14.79 -46.23
N THR A 156 23.35 -15.57 -46.64
CA THR A 156 24.57 -15.93 -45.88
C THR A 156 25.86 -15.46 -46.55
N ALA A 157 26.96 -15.43 -45.76
CA ALA A 157 28.38 -15.67 -46.13
C ALA A 157 29.35 -14.46 -46.22
N ASP A 158 30.40 -14.53 -45.38
CA ASP A 158 31.78 -13.98 -45.43
C ASP A 158 32.25 -13.59 -44.00
N GLU A 159 33.49 -13.76 -43.53
CA GLU A 159 34.64 -14.64 -43.87
C GLU A 159 35.47 -14.80 -42.54
N PRO A 160 36.23 -15.89 -42.26
CA PRO A 160 36.80 -16.13 -40.93
C PRO A 160 38.12 -15.38 -40.68
N LYS A 161 38.39 -15.00 -39.41
CA LYS A 161 39.73 -14.55 -39.00
C LYS A 161 40.04 -14.76 -37.51
N GLU A 162 41.25 -15.30 -37.29
CA GLU A 162 42.02 -15.50 -36.03
C GLU A 162 41.45 -16.46 -34.97
#